data_AF-A0A973JLM1-F1
#
_entry.id   AF-A0A973JLM1-F1
#
_cell.length_a   1.000
_cell.length_b   1.000
_cell.length_c   1.000
_cell.angle_alpha   90.00
_cell.angle_beta   90.00
_cell.angle_gamma   90.00
#
_symmetry.space_group_name_H-M   'P 1'
#
loop_
_entity.id
_entity.type
_entity.pdbx_description
1 polymer ?
#
loop_
_entity_poly.entity_id
_entity_poly.type
_entity_poly.pdbx_seq_one_letter_code
_entity_poly.pdbx_strand_id
1 'polypeptide(L)' 'MSIEPLIPRHGGYRNLKAFQVAQLVYDVTVRFCNRFVDKRSRTHDQMVQA' A
#
# COMPACT_ATOMS: atom_id res chain seq x y z
N MET A 1 0.27 40.83 -2.73
CA MET A 1 -0.02 39.70 -1.81
C MET A 1 -0.66 38.60 -2.65
N SER A 2 0.09 37.58 -3.06
CA SER A 2 -0.45 36.45 -3.82
C SER A 2 -1.17 35.51 -2.85
N ILE A 3 -2.45 35.25 -3.09
CA ILE A 3 -3.25 34.29 -2.33
C ILE A 3 -2.77 32.89 -2.74
N GLU A 4 -1.92 32.26 -1.92
CA GLU A 4 -1.60 30.85 -2.11
C GLU A 4 -2.84 30.00 -1.77
N PRO A 5 -3.20 29.01 -2.61
CA PRO A 5 -4.34 28.14 -2.35
C PRO A 5 -4.09 27.33 -1.07
N LEU A 6 -5.13 27.19 -0.24
CA LEU A 6 -5.13 26.43 1.03
C LEU A 6 -4.57 25.01 0.88
N ILE A 7 -4.74 24.42 -0.30
CA ILE A 7 -4.14 23.16 -0.70
C ILE A 7 -3.19 23.43 -1.87
N PRO A 8 -1.86 23.36 -1.67
CA PRO A 8 -0.92 23.50 -2.76
C PRO A 8 -1.04 22.32 -3.73
N ARG A 9 -0.55 22.48 -4.96
CA ARG A 9 -0.52 21.39 -5.96
C ARG A 9 0.23 20.19 -5.39
N HIS A 10 -0.49 19.20 -4.88
CA HIS A 10 0.06 18.00 -4.28
C HIS A 10 0.21 16.90 -5.33
N GLY A 11 1.34 16.22 -5.28
CA GLY A 11 1.71 15.13 -6.18
C GLY A 11 2.96 14.44 -5.65
N GLY A 12 3.41 13.38 -6.31
CA GLY A 12 4.62 12.69 -5.88
C GLY A 12 4.44 11.79 -4.64
N TYR A 13 3.21 11.40 -4.29
CA TYR A 13 2.97 10.40 -3.24
C TYR A 13 3.77 9.11 -3.46
N ARG A 14 3.98 8.73 -4.73
CA ARG A 14 4.84 7.59 -5.10
C ARG A 14 6.33 7.77 -4.72
N ASN A 15 6.78 9.00 -4.57
CA ASN A 15 8.14 9.33 -4.13
C ASN A 15 8.28 9.31 -2.60
N LEU A 16 7.17 9.25 -1.86
CA LEU A 16 7.23 9.11 -0.41
C LEU A 16 7.84 7.77 -0.04
N LYS A 17 8.80 7.79 0.88
CA LYS A 17 9.39 6.56 1.43
C LYS A 17 8.33 5.66 2.06
N ALA A 18 7.35 6.25 2.75
CA ALA A 18 6.23 5.51 3.32
C ALA A 18 5.43 4.74 2.25
N PHE A 19 5.16 5.35 1.09
CA PHE A 19 4.45 4.69 -0.01
C PHE A 19 5.26 3.52 -0.58
N GLN A 20 6.56 3.72 -0.82
CA GLN A 20 7.43 2.68 -1.37
C GLN A 20 7.56 1.49 -0.41
N VAL A 21 7.72 1.76 0.88
CA VAL A 21 7.80 0.73 1.92
C VAL A 21 6.46 0.00 2.06
N ALA A 22 5.34 0.71 2.06
CA ALA A 22 4.01 0.09 2.11
C ALA A 22 3.78 -0.84 0.91
N GLN A 23 4.19 -0.42 -0.29
CA GLN A 23 4.10 -1.26 -1.49
C GLN A 23 4.95 -2.54 -1.36
N LEU A 24 6.18 -2.42 -0.84
CA LEU A 24 7.04 -3.57 -0.57
C LEU A 24 6.42 -4.53 0.47
N VAL A 25 5.86 -4.00 1.55
CA VAL A 25 5.18 -4.79 2.58
C VAL A 25 3.98 -5.53 2.00
N TYR A 26 3.21 -4.89 1.13
CA TYR A 26 2.10 -5.53 0.42
C TYR A 26 2.59 -6.70 -0.45
N ASP A 27 3.62 -6.47 -1.28
CA ASP A 27 4.17 -7.51 -2.16
C ASP A 27 4.67 -8.73 -1.37
N VAL A 28 5.32 -8.49 -0.22
CA VAL A 28 5.78 -9.55 0.68
C VAL A 28 4.60 -10.27 1.33
N THR A 29 3.57 -9.54 1.76
CA THR A 29 2.36 -10.13 2.36
C THR A 29 1.67 -11.08 1.40
N VAL A 30 1.49 -10.68 0.13
CA VAL A 30 0.86 -11.54 -0.88
C VAL A 30 1.69 -12.81 -1.12
N ARG A 31 3.02 -12.68 -1.22
CA ARG A 31 3.91 -13.84 -1.39
C ARG A 31 3.87 -14.78 -0.19
N PHE A 32 3.84 -14.22 1.03
CA PHE A 32 3.71 -14.98 2.27
C PHE A 32 2.40 -15.76 2.30
N CYS A 33 1.26 -15.09 2.06
CA CYS A 33 -0.05 -15.73 2.04
C CYS A 33 -0.11 -16.85 1.00
N ASN A 34 0.39 -16.62 -0.22
CA ASN A 34 0.41 -17.65 -1.27
C ASN A 34 1.27 -18.87 -0.95
N ARG A 35 2.30 -18.72 -0.13
CA ARG A 35 3.23 -19.80 0.20
C ARG A 35 2.83 -20.58 1.45
N PHE A 36 2.27 -19.90 2.44
CA PHE A 36 2.10 -20.42 3.80
C PHE A 36 0.67 -20.45 4.31
N VAL A 37 -0.26 -19.75 3.66
CA VAL A 37 -1.68 -19.76 4.01
C VAL A 37 -2.45 -20.52 2.94
N ASP A 38 -3.36 -21.41 3.36
CA ASP A 38 -4.22 -22.12 2.41
C ASP A 38 -5.01 -21.09 1.58
N LYS A 39 -4.95 -21.23 0.25
CA LYS A 39 -5.63 -20.38 -0.72
C LYS A 39 -7.16 -20.39 -0.58
N ARG A 40 -7.73 -21.41 0.06
CA ARG A 40 -9.17 -21.48 0.35
C ARG A 40 -9.53 -20.96 1.74
N SER A 41 -8.54 -20.53 2.52
CA SER A 41 -8.77 -19.95 3.84
C SER A 41 -9.26 -18.52 3.71
N ARG A 42 -10.29 -18.18 4.49
CA ARG A 42 -10.76 -16.80 4.66
C ARG A 42 -9.65 -15.84 5.08
N THR A 43 -8.67 -16.31 5.84
CA THR A 43 -7.52 -15.49 6.28
C THR A 43 -6.61 -15.12 5.11
N HIS A 44 -6.49 -15.98 4.09
CA HIS A 44 -5.72 -15.64 2.87
C HIS A 44 -6.40 -14.48 2.15
N ASP A 45 -7.70 -14.60 1.90
CA ASP A 45 -8.48 -13.58 1.21
C ASP A 45 -8.42 -12.23 1.95
N GLN A 46 -8.60 -12.24 3.26
CA GLN A 46 -8.56 -11.04 4.10
C GLN A 46 -7.21 -10.32 4.04
N MET A 47 -6.11 -11.08 4.06
CA MET A 47 -4.76 -10.50 4.06
C MET A 47 -4.33 -9.98 2.69
N VAL A 48 -4.82 -10.59 1.60
CA VAL A 48 -4.50 -10.16 0.22
C VAL A 48 -5.35 -8.97 -0.24
N GLN A 49 -6.58 -8.84 0.27
CA GLN A 49 -7.50 -7.73 -0.04
C GLN A 49 -7.32 -6.51 0.87
N ALA A 50 -6.41 -6.57 1.84
CA ALA A 50 -6.13 -5.49 2.79
C ALA A 50 -5.46 -4.26 2.15
#